data_AF-A0A7Y5NIH5-F1
#
_entry.id   AF-A0A7Y5NIH5-F1
#
_cell.length_a   1.000
_cell.length_b   1.000
_cell.length_c   1.000
_cell.angle_alpha   90.00
_cell.angle_beta   90.00
_cell.angle_gamma   90.00
#
_symmetry.space_group_name_H-M   'P 1'
#
loop_
_entity.id
_entity.type
_entity.pdbx_description
1 polymer ?
#
loop_
_entity_poly.entity_id
_entity_poly.type
_entity_poly.pdbx_seq_one_letter_code
_entity_poly.pdbx_strand_id
1 'polypeptide(L)'
;MRRFGPLLLVVGAFLVLRAVTYSDGAEGIVVGRCVTASTGDDVRTVDCEDPASLGRVVVVQRNVLTDDESVRRLCAEHGSSRAFTSAQARDGTGTVVCARPAP
;
A
#
# COMPACT_ATOMS: atom_id res chain seq x y z
N MET A 1 5.79 -20.27 41.05
CA MET A 1 6.12 -19.66 39.74
C MET A 1 5.83 -20.67 38.64
N ARG A 2 4.88 -20.40 37.73
CA ARG A 2 4.59 -21.09 36.44
C ARG A 2 3.08 -21.10 36.19
N ARG A 3 2.54 -20.02 35.62
CA ARG A 3 1.17 -20.02 35.05
C ARG A 3 0.93 -19.01 33.91
N PHE A 4 1.95 -18.30 33.44
CA PHE A 4 1.83 -17.31 32.35
C PHE A 4 2.35 -17.81 30.98
N GLY A 5 2.95 -19.01 30.94
CA GLY A 5 3.55 -19.58 29.73
C GLY A 5 2.62 -19.73 28.51
N PRO A 6 1.37 -20.23 28.64
CA PRO A 6 0.51 -20.41 27.47
C PRO A 6 -0.05 -19.08 26.96
N LEU A 7 -0.27 -18.10 27.85
CA LEU A 7 -0.86 -16.81 27.48
C LEU A 7 0.15 -15.94 26.71
N LEU A 8 1.43 -15.98 27.10
CA LEU A 8 2.52 -15.37 26.32
C LEU A 8 2.71 -16.01 24.94
N LEU A 9 2.51 -17.33 24.82
CA LEU A 9 2.58 -18.02 23.52
C LEU A 9 1.42 -17.63 22.59
N VAL A 10 0.20 -17.48 23.13
CA VAL A 10 -0.96 -17.04 22.33
C VAL A 10 -0.78 -15.59 21.87
N VAL A 11 -0.31 -14.70 22.74
CA VAL A 11 -0.03 -13.30 22.36
C VAL A 11 1.13 -13.24 21.35
N GLY A 12 2.19 -14.02 21.55
CA GLY A 12 3.30 -14.12 20.61
C GLY A 12 2.85 -14.64 19.24
N ALA A 13 2.05 -15.72 19.22
CA ALA A 13 1.49 -16.28 17.98
C ALA A 13 0.53 -15.30 17.30
N PHE A 14 -0.28 -14.56 18.07
CA PHE A 14 -1.17 -13.53 17.52
C PHE A 14 -0.40 -12.34 16.93
N LEU A 15 0.70 -11.92 17.57
CA LEU A 15 1.57 -10.86 17.05
C LEU A 15 2.33 -11.30 15.80
N VAL A 16 2.81 -12.55 15.74
CA VAL A 16 3.43 -13.12 14.54
C VAL A 16 2.39 -13.26 13.42
N LEU A 17 1.18 -13.75 13.74
CA LEU A 17 0.10 -13.84 12.76
C LEU A 17 -0.25 -12.45 12.22
N ARG A 18 -0.40 -11.45 13.09
CA ARG A 18 -0.63 -10.05 12.70
C ARG A 18 0.50 -9.47 11.86
N ALA A 19 1.77 -9.80 12.15
CA ALA A 19 2.91 -9.35 11.38
C ALA A 19 2.98 -10.00 9.99
N VAL A 20 2.56 -11.27 9.87
CA VAL A 20 2.51 -11.99 8.59
C VAL A 20 1.26 -11.61 7.78
N THR A 21 0.16 -11.25 8.44
CA THR A 21 -1.08 -10.81 7.77
C THR A 21 -1.18 -9.30 7.60
N TYR A 22 -0.22 -8.51 8.10
CA TYR A 22 -0.05 -7.10 7.72
C TYR A 22 0.54 -7.08 6.31
N SER A 23 -0.26 -7.57 5.37
CA SER A 23 -0.01 -7.47 3.96
C SER A 23 -0.33 -6.04 3.60
N ASP A 24 0.70 -5.22 3.46
CA ASP A 24 0.58 -3.89 2.89
C ASP A 24 -0.14 -4.06 1.55
N GLY A 25 -1.32 -3.45 1.36
CA GLY A 25 -2.19 -3.72 0.21
C GLY A 25 -1.52 -3.53 -1.16
N ALA A 26 -0.33 -2.91 -1.20
CA ALA A 26 0.54 -2.84 -2.38
C ALA A 26 1.47 -4.04 -2.59
N GLU A 27 1.33 -5.13 -1.84
CA GLU A 27 2.10 -6.35 -2.08
C GLU A 27 1.82 -6.85 -3.51
N GLY A 28 2.84 -6.81 -4.37
CA GLY A 28 2.75 -7.18 -5.78
C GLY A 28 2.49 -6.02 -6.76
N ILE A 29 2.32 -4.78 -6.28
CA ILE A 29 2.29 -3.62 -7.17
C ILE A 29 3.71 -3.33 -7.66
N VAL A 30 3.87 -3.36 -8.99
CA VAL A 30 5.14 -3.10 -9.66
C VAL A 30 4.96 -2.01 -10.72
N VAL A 31 6.04 -1.26 -10.95
CA VAL A 31 6.11 -0.26 -12.03
C VAL A 31 5.74 -0.91 -13.37
N GLY A 32 4.94 -0.22 -14.16
CA GLY A 32 4.50 -0.66 -15.49
C GLY A 32 3.17 -1.43 -15.50
N ARG A 33 2.64 -1.86 -14.34
CA ARG A 33 1.32 -2.47 -14.25
C ARG A 33 0.23 -1.42 -14.05
N CYS A 34 -1.00 -1.74 -14.45
CA CYS A 34 -2.14 -0.88 -14.20
C CYS A 34 -2.76 -1.20 -12.85
N VAL A 35 -3.29 -0.18 -12.19
CA VAL A 35 -3.85 -0.31 -10.84
C VAL A 35 -5.22 0.32 -10.75
N THR A 36 -6.02 -0.18 -9.81
CA THR A 36 -7.28 0.41 -9.38
C THR A 36 -7.26 0.59 -7.87
N ALA A 37 -8.10 1.50 -7.36
CA ALA A 37 -8.31 1.71 -5.94
C ALA A 37 -9.64 1.06 -5.55
N SER A 38 -9.61 0.17 -4.55
CA SER A 38 -10.83 -0.39 -3.96
C SER A 38 -11.41 0.59 -2.94
N THR A 39 -12.70 0.46 -2.62
CA THR A 39 -13.49 1.34 -1.73
C THR A 39 -13.01 1.36 -0.25
N GLY A 40 -11.82 0.84 0.05
CA GLY A 40 -11.21 0.79 1.38
C GLY A 40 -9.72 1.11 1.36
N ASP A 41 -9.27 1.98 0.46
CA ASP A 41 -7.87 2.46 0.34
C ASP A 41 -6.83 1.37 0.01
N ASP A 42 -7.30 0.21 -0.46
CA ASP A 42 -6.43 -0.84 -0.98
C ASP A 42 -6.24 -0.68 -2.49
N VAL A 43 -4.99 -0.51 -2.91
CA VAL A 43 -4.61 -0.45 -4.32
C VAL A 43 -4.40 -1.87 -4.83
N ARG A 44 -4.93 -2.21 -6.01
CA ARG A 44 -4.79 -3.55 -6.61
C ARG A 44 -4.32 -3.46 -8.04
N THR A 45 -3.56 -4.46 -8.48
CA THR A 45 -3.17 -4.59 -9.89
C THR A 45 -4.34 -5.08 -10.73
N VAL A 46 -4.61 -4.40 -11.83
CA VAL A 46 -5.63 -4.75 -12.83
C VAL A 46 -5.03 -4.75 -14.22
N ASP A 47 -5.75 -5.28 -15.19
CA ASP A 47 -5.38 -5.14 -16.59
C ASP A 47 -5.56 -3.70 -17.07
N CYS A 48 -4.67 -3.25 -17.95
CA CYS A 48 -4.70 -1.87 -18.43
C CYS A 48 -5.92 -1.55 -19.31
N GLU A 49 -6.59 -2.58 -19.83
CA GLU A 49 -7.83 -2.47 -20.61
C GLU A 49 -9.08 -2.43 -19.72
N ASP A 50 -8.92 -2.65 -18.41
CA ASP A 50 -10.03 -2.57 -17.46
C ASP A 50 -10.53 -1.12 -17.36
N PRO A 51 -11.83 -0.85 -17.54
CA PRO A 51 -12.37 0.51 -17.42
C PRO A 51 -12.24 1.10 -16.01
N ALA A 52 -12.08 0.27 -14.97
CA ALA A 52 -11.77 0.68 -13.61
C ALA A 52 -10.27 0.95 -13.38
N SER A 53 -9.42 0.77 -14.39
CA SER A 53 -8.00 1.12 -14.35
C SER A 53 -7.84 2.63 -14.13
N LEU A 54 -7.15 2.98 -13.04
CA LEU A 54 -6.83 4.36 -12.72
C LEU A 54 -5.57 4.85 -13.43
N GLY A 55 -4.79 3.94 -14.01
CA GLY A 55 -3.59 4.25 -14.75
C GLY A 55 -2.47 3.23 -14.55
N ARG A 56 -1.37 3.46 -15.28
CA ARG A 56 -0.15 2.66 -15.20
C ARG A 56 0.77 3.22 -14.13
N VAL A 57 1.20 2.36 -13.21
CA VAL A 57 2.14 2.68 -12.14
C VAL A 57 3.47 3.09 -12.73
N VAL A 58 3.98 4.24 -12.28
CA VAL A 58 5.29 4.78 -12.67
C VAL A 58 6.29 4.71 -11.52
N VAL A 59 5.81 4.83 -10.28
CA VAL A 59 6.65 4.78 -9.08
C VAL A 59 5.91 4.05 -7.98
N VAL A 60 6.65 3.22 -7.25
CA VAL A 60 6.23 2.61 -5.99
C VAL A 60 7.29 2.96 -4.96
N GLN A 61 6.92 3.66 -3.90
CA GLN A 61 7.83 4.01 -2.83
C GLN A 61 7.26 3.55 -1.50
N ARG A 62 8.05 2.79 -0.75
CA ARG A 62 7.65 2.19 0.53
C ARG A 62 8.25 2.97 1.69
N ASN A 63 7.60 2.92 2.84
CA ASN A 63 8.02 3.59 4.08
C ASN A 63 8.19 5.11 3.92
N VAL A 64 7.29 5.75 3.18
CA VAL A 64 7.29 7.21 2.99
C VAL A 64 6.07 7.84 3.62
N LEU A 65 6.13 9.14 3.91
CA LEU A 65 5.01 9.89 4.46
C LEU A 65 3.79 9.79 3.53
N THR A 66 2.67 9.37 4.09
CA THR A 66 1.41 9.17 3.36
C THR A 66 0.42 10.32 3.53
N ASP A 67 0.86 11.47 4.04
CA ASP A 67 0.03 12.68 4.06
C ASP A 67 -0.20 13.18 2.63
N ASP A 68 -1.39 13.73 2.37
CA ASP A 68 -1.83 14.14 1.03
C ASP A 68 -0.85 15.08 0.33
N GLU A 69 -0.18 15.98 1.06
CA GLU A 69 0.77 16.93 0.50
C GLU A 69 2.05 16.22 0.04
N SER A 70 2.65 15.42 0.92
CA SER A 70 3.85 14.63 0.60
C SER A 70 3.63 13.66 -0.55
N VAL A 71 2.48 12.97 -0.57
CA VAL A 71 2.09 12.02 -1.61
C VAL A 71 1.96 12.73 -2.97
N ARG A 72 1.26 13.87 -3.00
CA ARG A 72 1.12 14.67 -4.23
C ARG A 72 2.46 15.19 -4.73
N ARG A 73 3.32 15.69 -3.84
CA ARG A 73 4.65 16.18 -4.20
C ARG A 73 5.50 15.07 -4.80
N LEU A 74 5.57 13.92 -4.14
CA LEU A 74 6.31 12.76 -4.63
C LEU A 74 5.84 12.35 -6.03
N CYS A 75 4.53 12.20 -6.23
CA CYS A 75 4.01 11.80 -7.53
C CYS A 75 4.20 12.88 -8.61
N ALA A 76 4.11 14.17 -8.25
CA ALA A 76 4.37 15.28 -9.17
C ALA A 76 5.84 15.31 -9.64
N GLU A 77 6.81 15.06 -8.75
CA GLU A 77 8.24 14.94 -9.09
C GLU A 77 8.50 13.84 -10.13
N HIS A 78 7.66 12.80 -10.15
CA HIS A 78 7.73 11.69 -11.10
C HIS A 78 6.76 11.81 -12.29
N GLY A 79 6.17 13.00 -12.49
CA GLY A 79 5.29 13.32 -13.61
C GLY A 79 3.94 12.60 -13.57
N SER A 80 3.45 12.32 -12.37
CA SER A 80 2.17 11.65 -12.12
C SER A 80 1.19 12.61 -11.45
N SER A 81 0.03 12.82 -12.06
CA SER A 81 -1.06 13.64 -11.48
C SER A 81 -2.00 12.83 -10.58
N ARG A 82 -1.84 11.50 -10.54
CA ARG A 82 -2.60 10.59 -9.67
C ARG A 82 -1.66 9.85 -8.72
N ALA A 83 -2.10 9.72 -7.48
CA ALA A 83 -1.38 9.10 -6.40
C ALA A 83 -2.34 8.25 -5.58
N PHE A 84 -1.86 7.10 -5.13
CA PHE A 84 -2.61 6.17 -4.31
C PHE A 84 -1.73 5.71 -3.16
N THR A 85 -2.29 5.62 -1.97
CA THR A 85 -1.61 5.06 -0.80
C THR A 85 -2.19 3.68 -0.58
N SER A 86 -1.35 2.65 -0.47
CA SER A 86 -1.81 1.39 0.11
C SER A 86 -1.47 1.44 1.59
N ALA A 87 -2.49 1.25 2.43
CA ALA A 87 -2.39 1.17 3.88
C ALA A 87 -1.65 2.35 4.55
N GLN A 88 -2.39 3.18 5.28
CA GLN A 88 -1.79 4.02 6.30
C GLN A 88 -1.18 3.11 7.37
N ALA A 89 0.15 3.08 7.54
CA ALA A 89 0.68 2.60 8.80
C ALA A 89 0.21 3.59 9.87
N ARG A 90 -0.06 3.09 11.09
CA ARG A 90 -0.58 3.88 12.22
C ARG A 90 0.31 5.06 12.65
N ASP A 91 1.41 5.26 11.94
CA ASP A 91 2.53 6.15 12.22
C ASP A 91 2.74 7.20 11.10
N GLY A 92 1.82 7.30 10.13
CA GLY A 92 1.85 8.32 9.06
C GLY A 92 2.80 8.03 7.90
N THR A 93 3.42 6.84 7.88
CA THR A 93 4.21 6.33 6.75
C THR A 93 3.54 5.09 6.15
N GLY A 94 3.84 4.78 4.89
CA GLY A 94 3.21 3.66 4.18
C GLY A 94 3.76 3.53 2.76
N THR A 95 3.02 2.87 1.89
CA THR A 95 3.42 2.68 0.49
C THR A 95 2.64 3.62 -0.42
N VAL A 96 3.39 4.45 -1.16
CA VAL A 96 2.85 5.38 -2.15
C VAL A 96 3.06 4.81 -3.55
N VAL A 97 1.97 4.76 -4.30
CA VAL A 97 1.90 4.28 -5.67
C VAL A 97 1.48 5.46 -6.56
N CYS A 98 2.40 5.93 -7.39
CA CYS A 98 2.11 6.96 -8.38
C CYS A 98 1.76 6.29 -9.71
N ALA A 99 0.64 6.66 -10.32
CA ALA A 99 0.23 6.14 -11.62
C ALA A 99 -0.16 7.24 -12.60
N ARG A 100 0.28 7.12 -13.85
CA ARG A 100 -0.16 8.02 -14.91
C ARG A 100 -1.40 7.47 -15.62
N PRO A 101 -2.29 8.33 -16.11
CA PRO A 101 -3.38 7.90 -17.00
C PRO A 101 -2.81 7.02 -18.14
N ALA A 102 -3.46 5.89 -18.40
CA ALA A 102 -3.16 5.11 -19.59
C ALA A 102 -3.54 5.94 -20.84
N PRO A 103 -2.76 5.87 -21.94
CA PRO A 103 -3.08 6.56 -23.19
C PRO A 103 -4.36 6.04 -23.84
#